data_AF-A0A936S1E2-F1
#
_entry.id   AF-A0A936S1E2-F1
#
_cell.length_a   1.000
_cell.length_b   1.000
_cell.length_c   1.000
_cell.angle_alpha   90.00
_cell.angle_beta   90.00
_cell.angle_gamma   90.00
#
_symmetry.space_group_name_H-M   'P 1'
#
loop_
_entity.id
_entity.type
_entity.pdbx_description
1 polymer ?
#
loop_
_entity_poly.entity_id
_entity_poly.type
_entity_poly.pdbx_seq_one_letter_code
_entity_poly.pdbx_strand_id
1 'polypeptide(L)'
;MQTRIHPHFQKTLQRRFIKLWLSAALSITASLVLHRQGYPQWGWVMAAVFGVLCVGGLLLLTWHLYHVRCLQCGGKTRTTKDATRTQWVAQCEACQIEWDLQTGVGGD
;
A
#
# COMPACT_ATOMS: atom_id res chain seq x y z
N MET A 1 23.92 3.14 -12.55
CA MET A 1 22.66 2.37 -12.64
C MET A 1 21.73 3.04 -13.64
N GLN A 2 20.98 2.27 -14.44
CA GLN A 2 19.95 2.84 -15.31
C GLN A 2 18.64 3.02 -14.53
N THR A 3 18.08 4.23 -14.50
CA THR A 3 16.77 4.49 -13.88
C THR A 3 15.65 4.23 -14.90
N ARG A 4 14.61 3.49 -14.50
CA ARG A 4 13.41 3.22 -15.29
C ARG A 4 12.17 3.40 -14.43
N ILE A 5 11.08 3.87 -15.04
CA ILE A 5 9.78 3.98 -14.36
C ILE A 5 9.16 2.59 -14.24
N HIS A 6 8.67 2.24 -13.05
CA HIS A 6 7.95 0.98 -12.85
C HIS A 6 6.53 1.09 -13.45
N PRO A 7 6.18 0.32 -14.49
CA PRO A 7 5.01 0.58 -15.33
C PRO A 7 3.65 0.46 -14.60
N HIS A 8 3.58 -0.37 -13.57
CA HIS A 8 2.31 -0.71 -12.92
C HIS A 8 2.28 -0.55 -11.39
N PHE A 9 3.38 -0.13 -10.75
CA PHE A 9 3.48 -0.21 -9.29
C PHE A 9 2.55 0.79 -8.61
N GLN A 10 2.66 2.08 -8.96
CA GLN A 10 1.82 3.15 -8.42
C GLN A 10 0.32 2.84 -8.58
N LYS A 11 -0.12 2.50 -9.80
CA LYS A 11 -1.53 2.16 -10.08
C LYS A 11 -2.01 0.96 -9.26
N THR A 12 -1.16 -0.05 -9.09
CA THR A 12 -1.50 -1.24 -8.29
C THR A 12 -1.62 -0.91 -6.82
N LEU A 13 -0.66 -0.14 -6.28
CA LEU A 13 -0.65 0.27 -4.88
C LEU A 13 -1.84 1.18 -4.57
N GLN A 14 -2.10 2.18 -5.42
CA GLN A 14 -3.23 3.10 -5.28
C GLN A 14 -4.58 2.37 -5.33
N ARG A 15 -4.77 1.44 -6.26
CA ARG A 15 -6.01 0.66 -6.35
C ARG A 15 -6.26 -0.19 -5.10
N ARG A 16 -5.20 -0.75 -4.52
CA ARG A 16 -5.28 -1.52 -3.27
C ARG A 16 -5.56 -0.62 -2.07
N PHE A 17 -4.89 0.51 -1.99
CA PHE A 17 -5.16 1.52 -0.97
C PHE A 17 -6.63 1.96 -1.00
N ILE A 18 -7.16 2.32 -2.17
CA ILE A 18 -8.58 2.73 -2.31
C ILE A 18 -9.53 1.62 -1.85
N LYS A 19 -9.28 0.36 -2.26
CA LYS A 19 -10.10 -0.78 -1.83
C LYS A 19 -10.08 -0.96 -0.31
N LEU A 20 -8.90 -0.93 0.31
CA LEU A 20 -8.73 -1.04 1.75
C LEU A 20 -9.43 0.12 2.48
N TRP A 21 -9.22 1.34 2.00
CA TRP A 21 -9.80 2.55 2.58
C TRP A 21 -11.32 2.54 2.52
N LEU A 22 -11.91 2.19 1.37
CA LEU A 22 -13.38 2.05 1.24
C LEU A 22 -13.93 0.95 2.15
N SER A 23 -13.25 -0.20 2.23
CA SER A 23 -13.69 -1.28 3.12
C SER A 23 -13.63 -0.89 4.60
N ALA A 24 -12.59 -0.15 5.00
CA ALA A 24 -12.45 0.37 6.36
C ALA A 24 -13.55 1.41 6.66
N ALA A 25 -13.78 2.36 5.74
CA ALA A 25 -14.83 3.37 5.86
C ALA A 25 -16.22 2.73 6.02
N LEU A 26 -16.54 1.73 5.19
CA LEU A 26 -17.81 1.00 5.32
C LEU A 26 -17.91 0.26 6.66
N SER A 27 -16.83 -0.36 7.11
CA SER A 27 -16.81 -1.09 8.39
C SER A 27 -17.08 -0.17 9.58
N ILE A 28 -16.45 1.00 9.65
CA ILE A 28 -16.69 1.94 10.76
C ILE A 28 -18.08 2.56 10.68
N THR A 29 -18.57 2.90 9.48
CA THR A 29 -19.95 3.39 9.30
C THR A 29 -20.97 2.33 9.72
N ALA A 30 -20.77 1.07 9.32
CA ALA A 30 -21.63 -0.05 9.73
C ALA A 30 -21.63 -0.23 11.26
N SER A 31 -20.45 -0.15 11.90
CA SER A 31 -20.33 -0.21 13.36
C SER A 31 -21.21 0.83 14.06
N LEU A 32 -21.14 2.10 13.61
CA LEU A 32 -21.92 3.19 14.18
C LEU A 32 -23.43 3.01 13.97
N VAL A 33 -23.84 2.55 12.78
CA VAL A 33 -25.27 2.29 12.47
C VAL A 33 -25.82 1.15 13.33
N LEU A 34 -25.06 0.06 13.48
CA LEU A 34 -25.48 -1.10 14.27
C LEU A 34 -25.58 -0.77 15.77
N HIS A 35 -24.65 0.04 16.30
CA HIS A 35 -24.78 0.56 17.66
C HIS A 35 -26.05 1.39 17.85
N ARG A 36 -26.40 2.26 16.89
CA ARG A 36 -27.62 3.06 16.94
C ARG A 36 -28.90 2.24 16.83
N GLN A 37 -28.89 1.14 16.09
CA GLN A 37 -30.05 0.27 15.90
C GLN A 37 -30.25 -0.76 17.04
N GLY A 38 -29.42 -0.70 18.09
CA GLY A 38 -29.55 -1.62 19.22
C GLY A 38 -28.84 -2.96 19.03
N TYR A 39 -27.91 -3.06 18.07
CA TYR A 39 -27.09 -4.25 17.83
C TYR A 39 -25.62 -4.01 18.22
N PRO A 40 -25.31 -3.79 19.53
CA PRO A 40 -23.97 -3.40 19.97
C PRO A 40 -22.92 -4.49 19.73
N GLN A 41 -23.29 -5.78 19.82
CA GLN A 41 -22.37 -6.89 19.57
C GLN A 41 -21.84 -6.86 18.13
N TRP A 42 -22.74 -6.68 17.15
CA TRP A 42 -22.36 -6.53 15.74
C TRP A 42 -21.62 -5.22 15.48
N GLY A 43 -21.97 -4.15 16.21
CA GLY A 43 -21.21 -2.90 16.20
C GLY A 43 -19.73 -3.10 16.56
N TRP A 44 -19.46 -3.82 17.65
CA TRP A 44 -18.10 -4.16 18.07
C TRP A 44 -17.35 -5.05 17.07
N VAL A 45 -18.03 -6.03 16.48
CA VAL A 45 -17.43 -6.87 15.42
C VAL A 45 -16.99 -6.00 14.24
N MET A 46 -17.82 -5.06 13.79
CA MET A 46 -17.47 -4.15 12.69
C MET A 46 -16.37 -3.15 13.06
N ALA A 47 -16.28 -2.73 14.32
CA ALA A 47 -15.17 -1.92 14.82
C ALA A 47 -13.84 -2.71 14.83
N ALA A 48 -13.88 -3.98 15.24
CA ALA A 48 -12.71 -4.86 15.19
C ALA A 48 -12.26 -5.10 13.74
N VAL A 49 -13.20 -5.34 12.81
CA VAL A 49 -12.90 -5.47 11.38
C VAL A 49 -12.25 -4.19 10.84
N PHE A 50 -12.72 -3.02 11.22
CA PHE A 50 -12.07 -1.74 10.86
C PHE A 50 -10.62 -1.70 11.35
N GLY A 51 -10.37 -2.04 12.62
CA GLY A 51 -9.03 -2.10 13.18
C GLY A 51 -8.09 -3.03 12.41
N VAL A 52 -8.57 -4.24 12.08
CA VAL A 52 -7.82 -5.22 11.27
C VAL A 52 -7.56 -4.70 9.87
N LEU A 53 -8.53 -4.06 9.22
CA LEU A 53 -8.37 -3.49 7.88
C LEU A 53 -7.35 -2.35 7.87
N CYS A 54 -7.34 -1.49 8.89
CA CYS A 54 -6.37 -0.41 9.01
C CYS A 54 -4.95 -0.96 9.22
N VAL A 55 -4.74 -1.76 10.27
CA VAL A 55 -3.40 -2.27 10.61
C VAL A 55 -2.91 -3.26 9.57
N GLY A 56 -3.74 -4.25 9.20
CA GLY A 56 -3.42 -5.23 8.16
C GLY A 56 -3.24 -4.58 6.79
N GLY A 57 -4.05 -3.58 6.45
CA GLY A 57 -3.91 -2.81 5.23
C GLY A 57 -2.60 -2.03 5.15
N LEU A 58 -2.22 -1.35 6.24
CA LEU A 58 -0.93 -0.66 6.35
C LEU A 58 0.23 -1.66 6.20
N LEU A 59 0.22 -2.76 6.95
CA LEU A 59 1.25 -3.80 6.86
C LEU A 59 1.38 -4.36 5.44
N LEU A 60 0.25 -4.63 4.77
CA LEU A 60 0.24 -5.15 3.40
C LEU A 60 0.78 -4.13 2.39
N LEU A 61 0.41 -2.86 2.51
CA LEU A 61 0.92 -1.80 1.64
C LEU A 61 2.42 -1.57 1.85
N THR A 62 2.87 -1.54 3.10
CA THR A 62 4.29 -1.46 3.46
C THR A 62 5.05 -2.68 2.93
N TRP A 63 4.52 -3.88 3.10
CA TRP A 63 5.13 -5.09 2.56
C TRP A 63 5.30 -5.00 1.04
N HIS A 64 4.26 -4.55 0.32
CA HIS A 64 4.34 -4.34 -1.12
C HIS A 64 5.37 -3.28 -1.55
N LEU A 65 5.54 -2.23 -0.75
CA LEU A 65 6.57 -1.22 -0.99
C LEU A 65 7.99 -1.79 -0.88
N TYR A 66 8.24 -2.66 0.10
CA TYR A 66 9.56 -3.26 0.32
C TYR A 66 9.82 -4.57 -0.45
N HIS A 67 8.78 -5.20 -1.02
CA HIS A 67 8.89 -6.45 -1.76
C HIS A 67 8.54 -6.28 -3.25
N VAL A 68 9.13 -5.28 -3.87
CA VAL A 68 9.12 -5.15 -5.33
C VAL A 68 10.04 -6.23 -5.92
N ARG A 69 9.62 -6.85 -7.03
CA ARG A 69 10.46 -7.79 -7.79
C ARG A 69 11.00 -7.08 -9.02
N CYS A 70 12.24 -7.39 -9.39
CA CYS A 70 12.81 -6.87 -10.62
C CYS A 70 12.04 -7.46 -11.82
N LEU A 71 11.51 -6.60 -12.69
CA LEU A 71 10.77 -7.05 -13.88
C LEU A 71 11.66 -7.75 -14.93
N GLN A 72 12.97 -7.47 -14.91
CA GLN A 72 13.91 -8.02 -15.88
C GLN A 72 14.37 -9.44 -15.51
N CYS A 73 14.71 -9.67 -14.23
CA CYS A 73 15.30 -10.94 -13.78
C CYS A 73 14.46 -11.68 -12.72
N GLY A 74 13.35 -11.11 -12.27
CA GLY A 74 12.53 -11.67 -11.18
C GLY A 74 13.18 -11.62 -9.79
N GLY A 75 14.43 -11.15 -9.69
CA GLY A 75 15.20 -11.08 -8.47
C GLY A 75 14.64 -10.09 -7.44
N LYS A 76 15.16 -10.20 -6.21
CA LYS A 76 14.83 -9.25 -5.13
C LYS A 76 15.40 -7.88 -5.44
N THR A 77 14.64 -6.83 -5.14
CA THR A 77 15.11 -5.45 -5.18
C THR A 77 15.19 -4.89 -3.77
N ARG A 78 16.10 -3.95 -3.56
CA ARG A 78 16.17 -3.16 -2.33
C ARG A 78 15.39 -1.87 -2.54
N THR A 79 14.31 -1.68 -1.78
CA THR A 79 13.55 -0.43 -1.82
C THR A 79 14.19 0.59 -0.88
N THR A 80 14.49 1.77 -1.41
CA THR A 80 15.02 2.92 -0.66
C THR A 80 14.21 4.17 -0.98
N LYS A 81 14.19 5.13 -0.06
CA LYS A 81 13.64 6.46 -0.34
C LYS A 81 14.75 7.31 -0.93
N ASP A 82 14.56 7.80 -2.15
CA ASP A 82 15.46 8.77 -2.75
C ASP A 82 15.21 10.12 -2.07
N ALA A 83 16.24 10.60 -1.35
CA ALA A 83 16.18 11.86 -0.62
C ALA A 83 16.09 13.09 -1.55
N THR A 84 16.58 12.96 -2.79
CA THR A 84 16.60 14.07 -3.76
C THR A 84 15.27 14.24 -4.47
N ARG A 85 14.60 13.13 -4.83
CA ARG A 85 13.32 13.17 -5.55
C ARG A 85 12.11 13.03 -4.64
N THR A 86 12.31 12.75 -3.36
CA THR A 86 11.24 12.44 -2.37
C THR A 86 10.33 11.26 -2.78
N GLN A 87 10.84 10.38 -3.64
CA GLN A 87 10.16 9.22 -4.20
C GLN A 87 10.79 7.94 -3.70
N TRP A 88 10.03 6.85 -3.70
CA TRP A 88 10.53 5.52 -3.43
C TRP A 88 11.07 4.89 -4.70
N VAL A 89 12.26 4.29 -4.60
CA VAL A 89 12.92 3.59 -5.70
C VAL A 89 13.25 2.17 -5.27
N ALA A 90 13.21 1.23 -6.21
CA ALA A 90 13.56 -0.17 -6.02
C ALA A 90 14.79 -0.53 -6.85
N GLN A 91 15.92 -0.78 -6.20
CA GLN A 91 17.20 -1.04 -6.86
C GLN A 91 17.43 -2.55 -7.00
N CYS A 92 17.77 -3.01 -8.20
CA CYS A 92 18.17 -4.38 -8.47
C CYS A 92 19.69 -4.46 -8.67
N GLU A 93 20.40 -5.09 -7.73
CA GLU A 93 21.86 -5.25 -7.81
C GLU A 93 22.30 -6.15 -8.97
N ALA A 94 21.50 -7.18 -9.30
CA ALA A 94 21.81 -8.12 -10.38
C ALA A 94 21.72 -7.48 -11.78
N CYS A 95 20.73 -6.62 -12.01
CA CYS A 95 20.54 -5.96 -13.31
C CYS A 95 21.12 -4.54 -13.37
N GLN A 96 21.57 -3.97 -12.24
CA GLN A 96 22.01 -2.57 -12.12
C GLN A 96 20.94 -1.57 -12.61
N ILE A 97 19.67 -1.92 -12.43
CA ILE A 97 18.48 -1.11 -12.78
C ILE A 97 17.87 -0.57 -11.49
N GLU A 98 17.54 0.71 -11.50
CA GLU A 98 16.74 1.37 -10.49
C GLU A 98 15.32 1.58 -11.02
N TRP A 99 14.34 1.05 -10.32
CA TRP A 99 12.93 1.21 -10.65
C TRP A 99 12.34 2.34 -9.83
N ASP A 100 11.97 3.43 -10.47
CA ASP A 100 11.17 4.49 -9.85
C ASP A 100 9.75 3.97 -9.64
N LEU A 101 9.32 3.92 -8.38
CA LEU A 101 8.01 3.39 -8.00
C LEU A 101 6.89 4.43 -8.16
N GLN A 102 7.24 5.70 -8.43
CA GLN A 102 6.30 6.83 -8.53
C GLN A 102 5.37 6.94 -7.31
N THR A 103 5.91 6.57 -6.15
CA THR A 103 5.23 6.68 -4.86
C THR A 103 6.05 7.60 -3.98
N GLY A 104 5.45 8.66 -3.42
CA GLY A 104 6.16 9.73 -2.70
C GLY A 104 5.35 11.03 -2.71
N VAL A 105 5.88 12.09 -2.11
CA VAL A 105 5.22 13.41 -2.04
C VAL A 105 5.61 14.30 -3.23
N GLY A 106 6.26 13.74 -4.26
CA GLY A 106 6.63 14.40 -5.50
C GLY A 106 6.10 13.69 -6.74
N GLY A 107 4.91 13.11 -6.65
CA GLY A 107 4.15 12.69 -7.82
C GLY A 107 3.34 13.89 -8.29
N ASP A 108 3.97 14.65 -9.20
CA ASP A 108 3.58 15.95 -9.78
C ASP A 108 4.02 17.20 -8.97
#